data_AF-A0A1Y3EC29-F1
#
_entry.id   AF-A0A1Y3EC29-F1
#
_cell.length_a   1.000
_cell.length_b   1.000
_cell.length_c   1.000
_cell.angle_alpha   90.00
_cell.angle_beta   90.00
_cell.angle_gamma   90.00
#
_symmetry.space_group_name_H-M   'P 1'
#
loop_
_entity.id
_entity.type
_entity.pdbx_description
1 polymer ?
#
loop_
_entity_poly.entity_id
_entity_poly.type
_entity_poly.pdbx_seq_one_letter_code
_entity_poly.pdbx_strand_id
1 'polypeptide(L)'
;MVVNRLFDAGAERSLVREDVAQELGLRGKKLSVTVHVFGSGSKDLQESLLVRFHLSPLSGEPKKPIKALTTKNLCDDMFQPLILLRSWPHLHDLILADKEEEDLTVHVVIGVDYFFSMLGSTIVRAGDDDPVAVETYLGWAICGPHVARKISWQQ
;
A
#
# COMPACT_ATOMS: atom_id res chain seq x y z
N MET A 1 -12.03 -6.47 9.52
CA MET A 1 -11.37 -5.14 9.58
C MET A 1 -11.03 -4.70 8.17
N VAL A 2 -11.23 -3.43 7.85
CA VAL A 2 -10.80 -2.81 6.59
C VAL A 2 -9.43 -2.18 6.82
N VAL A 3 -8.52 -2.31 5.86
CA VAL A 3 -7.14 -1.83 5.97
C VAL A 3 -6.71 -1.07 4.71
N ASN A 4 -5.84 -0.09 4.88
CA ASN A 4 -5.14 0.54 3.76
C ASN A 4 -3.88 -0.26 3.44
N ARG A 5 -3.60 -0.40 2.14
CA ARG A 5 -2.50 -1.20 1.64
C ARG A 5 -1.63 -0.38 0.69
N LEU A 6 -0.34 -0.63 0.72
CA LEU A 6 0.64 -0.09 -0.22
C LEU A 6 1.26 -1.25 -1.00
N PHE A 7 1.33 -1.13 -2.32
CA PHE A 7 2.09 -2.03 -3.17
C PHE A 7 3.49 -1.45 -3.37
N ASP A 8 4.51 -2.13 -2.87
CA ASP A 8 5.88 -1.63 -2.89
C ASP A 8 6.81 -2.64 -3.55
N ALA A 9 7.25 -2.32 -4.77
CA ALA A 9 8.20 -3.15 -5.52
C ALA A 9 9.64 -3.08 -4.95
N GLY A 10 9.93 -2.14 -4.05
CA GLY A 10 11.19 -2.05 -3.32
C GLY A 10 11.23 -2.91 -2.04
N ALA A 11 10.08 -3.35 -1.55
CA ALA A 11 10.00 -4.18 -0.35
C ALA A 11 10.19 -5.68 -0.67
N GLU A 12 11.25 -6.30 -0.14
CA GLU A 12 11.53 -7.74 -0.35
C GLU A 12 10.48 -8.67 0.29
N ARG A 13 9.86 -8.21 1.38
CA ARG A 13 8.84 -8.94 2.13
C ARG A 13 7.65 -8.05 2.38
N SER A 14 6.49 -8.67 2.40
CA SER A 14 5.28 -8.01 2.87
C SER A 14 5.37 -7.72 4.36
N LEU A 15 4.83 -6.58 4.76
CA LEU A 15 4.85 -6.08 6.14
C LEU A 15 3.43 -5.76 6.61
N VAL A 16 3.19 -5.87 7.91
CA VAL A 16 1.92 -5.47 8.55
C VAL A 16 2.22 -4.71 9.83
N ARG A 17 1.41 -3.70 10.16
CA ARG A 17 1.59 -3.01 11.44
C ARG A 17 1.37 -3.97 12.61
N GLU A 18 2.13 -3.76 13.68
CA GLU A 18 2.04 -4.57 14.88
C GLU A 18 0.69 -4.42 15.58
N ASP A 19 0.11 -3.22 15.61
CA ASP A 19 -1.22 -2.95 16.18
C ASP A 19 -2.33 -3.70 15.43
N VAL A 20 -2.30 -3.68 14.09
CA VAL A 20 -3.18 -4.44 13.19
C VAL A 20 -3.08 -5.94 13.46
N ALA A 21 -1.85 -6.45 13.61
CA ALA A 21 -1.64 -7.87 13.89
C ALA A 21 -2.17 -8.26 15.28
N GLN A 22 -2.01 -7.39 16.28
CA GLN A 22 -2.51 -7.59 17.64
C GLN A 22 -4.04 -7.54 17.70
N GLU A 23 -4.68 -6.56 17.04
CA GLU A 23 -6.14 -6.44 16.97
C GLU A 23 -6.78 -7.69 16.35
N LEU A 24 -6.16 -8.22 15.30
CA LEU A 24 -6.59 -9.46 14.66
C LEU A 24 -6.19 -10.73 15.43
N GLY A 25 -5.47 -10.61 16.55
CA GLY A 25 -5.01 -11.74 17.35
C GLY A 25 -4.03 -12.67 16.60
N LEU A 26 -3.31 -12.14 15.61
CA LEU A 26 -2.41 -12.93 14.77
C LEU A 26 -1.23 -13.44 15.59
N ARG A 27 -0.92 -14.73 15.40
CA ARG A 27 0.24 -15.38 16.03
C ARG A 27 1.20 -15.83 14.94
N GLY A 28 2.49 -15.79 15.27
CA GLY A 28 3.55 -16.02 14.30
C GLY A 28 4.86 -16.46 14.95
N LYS A 29 5.80 -16.87 14.10
CA LYS A 29 7.16 -17.19 14.54
C LYS A 29 7.92 -15.89 14.78
N LYS A 30 8.58 -15.74 15.93
CA LYS A 30 9.53 -14.66 16.19
C LYS A 30 10.75 -14.80 15.28
N LEU A 31 11.12 -13.70 14.63
CA LEU A 31 12.28 -13.55 13.79
C LEU A 31 13.01 -12.26 14.17
N SER A 32 14.33 -12.33 14.23
CA SER A 32 15.17 -11.13 14.27
C SER A 32 15.42 -10.71 12.83
N VAL A 33 14.95 -9.52 12.46
CA VAL A 33 15.02 -9.03 11.08
C VAL A 33 15.66 -7.66 11.09
N THR A 34 16.58 -7.43 10.15
CA THR A 34 17.10 -6.10 9.87
C THR A 34 16.16 -5.44 8.88
N VAL A 35 15.47 -4.38 9.30
CA VAL A 35 14.63 -3.59 8.40
C VAL A 35 15.50 -2.49 7.80
N HIS A 36 15.62 -2.49 6.47
CA HIS A 36 16.30 -1.44 5.73
C HIS A 36 15.26 -0.48 5.18
N VAL A 37 15.06 0.65 5.86
CA VAL A 37 14.27 1.76 5.30
C VAL A 37 15.22 2.69 4.56
N PHE A 38 15.01 2.87 3.26
CA PHE A 38 15.84 3.75 2.45
C PHE A 38 15.65 5.20 2.93
N GLY A 39 16.75 5.89 3.27
CA GLY A 39 16.72 7.30 3.73
C GLY A 39 16.78 7.48 5.25
N SER A 40 16.44 6.47 6.05
CA SER A 40 16.73 6.48 7.48
C SER A 40 18.10 5.84 7.73
N GLY A 41 19.07 6.59 8.23
CA GLY A 41 20.43 6.07 8.48
C GLY A 41 20.53 4.97 9.55
N SER A 42 19.43 4.47 10.11
CA SER A 42 19.42 3.44 11.14
C SER A 42 19.29 2.02 10.56
N LYS A 43 20.18 1.14 11.01
CA LYS A 43 20.06 -0.32 10.84
C LYS A 43 19.54 -0.86 12.16
N ASP A 44 18.23 -0.78 12.37
CA ASP A 44 17.66 -1.26 13.63
C ASP A 44 17.34 -2.75 13.50
N LEU A 45 17.97 -3.53 14.38
CA LEU A 45 17.63 -4.93 14.56
C LEU A 45 16.27 -4.98 15.26
N GLN A 46 15.24 -5.44 14.55
CA GLN A 46 13.89 -5.46 15.07
C GLN A 46 13.43 -6.90 15.30
N GLU A 47 12.85 -7.17 16.47
CA GLU A 47 12.06 -8.38 16.66
C GLU A 47 10.75 -8.23 15.90
N SER A 48 10.47 -9.19 15.01
CA SER A 48 9.28 -9.23 14.19
C SER A 48 8.62 -10.61 14.28
N LEU A 49 7.30 -10.65 14.12
CA LEU A 49 6.55 -11.89 13.98
C LEU A 49 6.26 -12.15 12.50
N LEU A 50 6.59 -13.35 12.02
CA LEU A 50 6.09 -13.84 10.75
C LEU A 50 4.66 -14.38 10.96
N VAL A 51 3.68 -13.55 10.61
CA VAL A 51 2.25 -13.84 10.76
C VAL A 51 1.63 -14.29 9.44
N ARG A 52 0.46 -14.93 9.52
CA ARG A 52 -0.34 -15.36 8.37
C ARG A 52 -1.76 -14.85 8.52
N PHE A 53 -2.30 -14.29 7.45
CA PHE A 53 -3.68 -13.82 7.38
C PHE A 53 -4.19 -13.89 5.93
N HIS A 54 -5.46 -13.56 5.74
CA HIS A 54 -6.08 -13.50 4.42
C HIS A 54 -6.45 -12.06 4.08
N LEU A 55 -6.21 -11.66 2.83
CA LEU A 55 -6.73 -10.42 2.27
C LEU A 55 -7.83 -10.75 1.27
N SER A 56 -8.85 -9.90 1.21
CA SER A 56 -9.93 -9.98 0.21
C SER A 56 -10.24 -8.57 -0.30
N PRO A 57 -10.83 -8.45 -1.49
CA PRO A 57 -11.49 -7.21 -1.88
C PRO A 57 -12.62 -6.87 -0.89
N LEU A 58 -13.13 -5.62 -0.94
CA LEU A 58 -14.23 -5.17 -0.09
C LEU A 58 -15.54 -5.96 -0.32
N SER A 59 -15.67 -6.62 -1.47
CA SER A 59 -16.75 -7.57 -1.75
C SER A 59 -16.69 -8.86 -0.91
N GLY A 60 -15.56 -9.13 -0.25
CA GLY A 60 -15.37 -10.20 0.72
C GLY A 60 -14.73 -11.49 0.19
N GLU A 61 -14.80 -11.76 -1.12
CA GLU A 61 -14.22 -12.95 -1.75
C GLU A 61 -13.71 -12.65 -3.18
N PRO A 62 -12.74 -13.41 -3.72
CA PRO A 62 -12.01 -14.48 -3.02
C PRO A 62 -10.99 -13.94 -1.99
N LYS A 63 -10.68 -14.79 -1.00
CA LYS A 63 -9.59 -14.55 -0.03
C LYS A 63 -8.25 -15.09 -0.54
N LYS A 64 -7.18 -14.32 -0.30
CA LYS A 64 -5.81 -14.70 -0.62
C LYS A 64 -4.94 -14.77 0.64
N PRO A 65 -4.28 -15.91 0.91
CA PRO A 65 -3.40 -16.05 2.06
C PRO A 65 -2.09 -15.29 1.83
N ILE A 66 -1.68 -14.50 2.83
CA ILE A 66 -0.46 -13.71 2.84
C ILE A 66 0.36 -14.05 4.09
N LYS A 67 1.68 -14.02 3.94
CA LYS A 67 2.63 -13.99 5.05
C LYS A 67 3.22 -12.59 5.11
N ALA A 68 3.29 -12.00 6.30
CA ALA A 68 3.95 -10.72 6.47
C ALA A 68 4.74 -10.70 7.78
N LEU A 69 5.75 -9.84 7.82
CA LEU A 69 6.49 -9.51 9.04
C LEU A 69 5.77 -8.37 9.76
N THR A 70 5.62 -8.46 11.08
CA THR A 70 5.10 -7.35 11.87
C THR A 70 6.13 -6.23 11.98
N THR A 71 5.70 -4.99 11.91
CA THR A 71 6.53 -3.84 12.22
C THR A 71 5.79 -2.75 12.97
N LYS A 72 6.51 -1.99 13.80
CA LYS A 72 5.96 -0.83 14.50
C LYS A 72 5.78 0.36 13.57
N ASN A 73 6.75 0.56 12.68
CA ASN A 73 6.78 1.65 11.71
C ASN A 73 6.84 1.04 10.31
N LEU A 74 5.82 1.27 9.48
CA LEU A 74 5.84 0.89 8.06
C LEU A 74 6.43 2.02 7.22
N CYS A 75 5.87 3.21 7.39
CA CYS A 75 6.24 4.48 6.76
C CYS A 75 5.69 5.61 7.64
N ASP A 76 6.25 6.81 7.50
CA ASP A 76 5.58 8.01 8.01
C ASP A 76 4.22 8.16 7.28
N ASP A 77 3.23 8.78 7.93
CA ASP A 77 1.89 8.93 7.37
C ASP A 77 1.97 9.52 5.94
N MET A 78 1.45 8.77 4.97
CA MET A 78 1.45 9.20 3.58
C MET A 78 0.34 10.22 3.41
N PHE A 79 0.70 11.48 3.21
CA PHE A 79 -0.24 12.45 2.68
C PHE A 79 -0.56 12.06 1.23
N GLN A 80 -1.68 11.38 1.02
CA GLN A 80 -2.27 11.29 -0.30
C GLN A 80 -3.18 12.50 -0.43
N PRO A 81 -2.75 13.60 -1.11
CA PRO A 81 -3.67 14.66 -1.43
C PRO A 81 -4.83 13.98 -2.14
N LEU A 82 -6.05 14.27 -1.66
CA LEU A 82 -7.28 13.70 -2.20
C LEU A 82 -7.10 13.56 -3.69
N ILE A 83 -7.14 12.31 -4.17
CA ILE A 83 -7.21 12.06 -5.60
C ILE A 83 -8.50 12.77 -6.00
N LEU A 84 -8.38 14.01 -6.47
CA LEU A 84 -9.47 14.72 -7.08
C LEU A 84 -9.68 13.94 -8.37
N LEU A 85 -10.47 12.87 -8.30
CA LEU A 85 -10.86 12.03 -9.42
C LEU A 85 -11.32 12.91 -10.58
N ARG A 86 -11.97 14.05 -10.25
CA ARG A 86 -12.35 15.15 -11.15
C ARG A 86 -11.23 15.66 -12.06
N SER A 87 -9.97 15.49 -11.67
CA SER A 87 -8.79 15.92 -12.42
C SER A 87 -8.30 14.87 -13.41
N TRP A 88 -8.77 13.62 -13.33
CA TRP A 88 -8.32 12.47 -14.11
C TRP A 88 -9.50 11.76 -14.79
N PRO A 89 -9.99 12.31 -15.92
CA PRO A 89 -11.18 11.80 -16.60
C PRO A 89 -11.10 10.32 -16.98
N HIS A 90 -9.90 9.81 -17.27
CA HIS A 90 -9.67 8.41 -17.62
C HIS A 90 -9.89 7.44 -16.45
N LEU A 91 -9.98 7.92 -15.21
CA LEU A 91 -10.19 7.10 -14.02
C LEU A 91 -11.61 7.22 -13.45
N HIS A 92 -12.50 8.04 -14.06
CA HIS A 92 -13.85 8.29 -13.57
C HIS A 92 -14.73 7.02 -13.49
N ASP A 93 -14.54 6.08 -14.41
CA ASP A 93 -15.34 4.85 -14.47
C ASP A 93 -14.83 3.77 -13.50
N LEU A 94 -13.74 4.02 -12.78
CA LEU A 94 -13.17 3.06 -11.83
C LEU A 94 -13.81 3.25 -10.45
N ILE A 95 -14.26 2.13 -9.87
CA ILE A 95 -14.67 2.08 -8.47
C ILE A 95 -13.39 2.13 -7.61
N LEU A 96 -12.97 3.33 -7.26
CA LEU A 96 -11.89 3.54 -6.29
C LEU A 96 -12.45 3.50 -4.86
N ALA A 97 -11.58 3.32 -3.88
CA ALA A 97 -12.00 3.42 -2.49
C ALA A 97 -12.39 4.89 -2.23
N ASP A 98 -13.68 5.13 -1.95
CA ASP A 98 -14.18 6.45 -1.56
C ASP A 98 -13.45 6.91 -0.31
N LYS A 99 -12.66 7.97 -0.42
CA LYS A 99 -12.04 8.60 0.73
C LYS A 99 -12.12 10.11 0.61
N GLU A 100 -12.86 10.69 1.54
CA GLU A 100 -12.73 12.09 1.94
C GLU A 100 -11.35 12.28 2.60
N GLU A 101 -10.94 13.54 2.76
CA GLU A 101 -9.59 13.98 3.12
C GLU A 101 -9.14 13.39 4.47
N GLU A 102 -8.35 12.32 4.45
CA GLU A 102 -7.83 11.66 5.66
C GLU A 102 -6.37 11.27 5.49
N ASP A 103 -5.60 11.40 6.58
CA ASP A 103 -4.27 10.81 6.70
C ASP A 103 -4.36 9.31 6.40
N LEU A 104 -3.77 8.89 5.28
CA LEU A 104 -3.81 7.49 4.88
C LEU A 104 -2.71 6.73 5.60
N THR A 105 -3.04 6.31 6.81
CA THR A 105 -2.22 5.34 7.53
C THR A 105 -2.17 4.04 6.73
N VAL A 106 -0.98 3.67 6.24
CA VAL A 106 -0.74 2.36 5.60
C VAL A 106 -0.69 1.30 6.69
N HIS A 107 -1.48 0.24 6.52
CA HIS A 107 -1.58 -0.85 7.50
C HIS A 107 -0.83 -2.11 7.06
N VAL A 108 -0.76 -2.32 5.73
CA VAL A 108 -0.13 -3.50 5.11
C VAL A 108 0.70 -3.03 3.91
N VAL A 109 1.95 -3.44 3.83
CA VAL A 109 2.78 -3.32 2.62
C VAL A 109 2.82 -4.67 1.93
N ILE A 110 2.49 -4.69 0.65
CA ILE A 110 2.61 -5.86 -0.23
C ILE A 110 3.93 -5.73 -0.98
N GLY A 111 4.92 -6.49 -0.52
CA GLY A 111 6.24 -6.56 -1.13
C GLY A 111 6.27 -7.47 -2.37
N VAL A 112 7.43 -7.58 -3.00
CA VAL A 112 7.63 -8.39 -4.23
C VAL A 112 7.33 -9.88 -4.06
N ASP A 113 7.30 -10.37 -2.82
CA ASP A 113 6.87 -11.72 -2.47
C ASP A 113 5.42 -12.02 -2.85
N TYR A 114 4.57 -10.98 -2.95
CA TYR A 114 3.18 -11.10 -3.40
C TYR A 114 2.79 -10.10 -4.50
N PHE A 115 3.55 -9.03 -4.71
CA PHE A 115 3.24 -7.91 -5.63
C PHE A 115 2.74 -8.39 -6.99
N PHE A 116 3.57 -9.12 -7.74
CA PHE A 116 3.22 -9.55 -9.10
C PHE A 116 2.05 -10.53 -9.14
N SER A 117 1.92 -11.38 -8.11
CA SER A 117 0.79 -12.30 -8.01
C SER A 117 -0.54 -11.61 -7.73
N MET A 118 -0.50 -10.36 -7.24
CA MET A 118 -1.67 -9.55 -6.91
C MET A 118 -2.09 -8.65 -8.06
N LEU A 119 -1.26 -8.46 -9.09
CA LEU A 119 -1.63 -7.63 -10.24
C LEU A 119 -2.68 -8.34 -11.10
N GLY A 120 -3.65 -7.56 -11.57
CA GLY A 120 -4.59 -7.94 -12.62
C GLY A 120 -3.98 -7.72 -14.01
N SER A 121 -4.81 -7.89 -15.03
CA SER A 121 -4.40 -7.72 -16.43
C SER A 121 -4.61 -6.30 -16.94
N THR A 122 -5.41 -5.49 -16.24
CA THR A 122 -5.86 -4.19 -16.76
C THR A 122 -5.02 -3.05 -16.24
N ILE A 123 -4.58 -2.19 -17.15
CA ILE A 123 -3.89 -0.93 -16.85
C ILE A 123 -4.62 0.19 -17.58
N VAL A 124 -5.00 1.23 -16.84
CA VAL A 124 -5.66 2.43 -17.38
C VAL A 124 -4.70 3.60 -17.25
N ARG A 125 -4.35 4.22 -18.38
CA ARG A 125 -3.40 5.34 -18.49
C ARG A 125 -3.88 6.32 -19.57
N ALA A 126 -3.55 7.60 -19.42
CA ALA A 126 -3.88 8.65 -20.38
C ALA A 126 -2.61 9.19 -21.07
N GLY A 127 -1.81 9.98 -20.37
CA GLY A 127 -0.49 10.46 -20.79
C GLY A 127 0.65 10.03 -19.86
N ASP A 128 1.88 10.41 -20.22
CA ASP A 128 3.10 10.07 -19.46
C ASP A 128 3.16 10.77 -18.09
N ASP A 129 2.55 11.96 -17.98
CA ASP A 129 2.47 12.75 -16.75
C ASP A 129 1.14 12.55 -15.99
N ASP A 130 0.30 11.61 -16.45
CA ASP A 130 -0.95 11.27 -15.77
C ASP A 130 -0.75 10.06 -14.86
N PRO A 131 -1.51 9.96 -13.76
CA PRO A 131 -1.52 8.75 -12.97
C PRO A 131 -2.10 7.57 -13.74
N VAL A 132 -1.62 6.40 -13.37
CA VAL A 132 -1.97 5.12 -13.93
C VAL A 132 -2.76 4.34 -12.88
N ALA A 133 -3.92 3.81 -13.27
CA ALA A 133 -4.60 2.82 -12.46
C ALA A 133 -4.21 1.42 -12.93
N VAL A 134 -3.84 0.58 -11.97
CA VAL A 134 -3.49 -0.81 -12.20
C VAL A 134 -4.50 -1.67 -11.46
N GLU A 135 -5.11 -2.61 -12.17
CA GLU A 135 -6.00 -3.59 -11.58
C GLU A 135 -5.20 -4.48 -10.63
N THR A 136 -5.78 -4.80 -9.47
CA THR A 136 -5.22 -5.75 -8.52
C THR A 136 -6.31 -6.68 -8.01
N TYR A 137 -5.87 -7.77 -7.39
CA TYR A 137 -6.73 -8.69 -6.64
C TYR A 137 -7.61 -7.99 -5.57
N LEU A 138 -7.19 -6.82 -5.08
CA LEU A 138 -7.85 -6.07 -4.01
C LEU A 138 -8.56 -4.80 -4.53
N GLY A 139 -8.83 -4.72 -5.84
CA GLY A 139 -9.35 -3.53 -6.52
C GLY A 139 -8.26 -2.73 -7.23
N TRP A 140 -8.46 -1.43 -7.43
CA TRP A 140 -7.53 -0.59 -8.18
C TRP A 140 -6.42 0.00 -7.31
N ALA A 141 -5.19 -0.04 -7.79
CA ALA A 141 -4.06 0.72 -7.26
C ALA A 141 -3.76 1.91 -8.18
N ILE A 142 -3.55 3.10 -7.61
CA ILE A 142 -3.17 4.29 -8.37
C ILE A 142 -1.68 4.55 -8.17
N CYS A 143 -0.95 4.71 -9.27
CA CYS A 143 0.49 4.92 -9.31
C CYS A 143 0.83 6.07 -10.26
N GLY A 144 1.99 6.70 -10.09
CA GLY A 144 2.48 7.75 -11.00
C GLY A 144 2.37 9.16 -10.42
N PRO A 145 2.74 10.19 -11.20
CA PRO A 145 2.81 11.56 -10.71
C PRO A 145 1.43 12.06 -10.26
N HIS A 146 1.34 12.40 -8.97
CA HIS A 146 0.25 13.22 -8.45
C HIS A 146 0.62 14.66 -8.77
N VAL A 147 0.10 15.25 -9.85
CA VAL A 147 0.36 16.65 -10.15
C VAL A 147 -0.22 17.51 -9.02
N ALA A 148 0.59 17.83 -8.02
CA ALA A 148 0.41 19.01 -7.20
C ALA A 148 0.62 20.20 -8.14
N ARG A 149 -0.47 20.79 -8.65
CA ARG A 149 -0.38 21.98 -9.48
C ARG A 149 0.36 23.08 -8.69
N LYS A 150 1.50 23.50 -9.27
CA LYS A 150 2.37 24.66 -8.97
C LYS A 150 3.16 24.65 -7.65
N ILE A 151 4.45 24.30 -7.75
CA ILE A 151 5.49 25.11 -7.10
C ILE A 151 5.86 26.21 -8.09
N SER A 152 5.33 27.41 -7.92
CA SER A 152 5.83 28.59 -8.63
C SER A 152 7.10 29.06 -7.94
N TRP A 153 8.25 28.92 -8.60
CA TRP A 153 9.39 29.77 -8.30
C TRP A 153 9.08 31.15 -8.88
N GLN A 154 8.72 32.11 -8.03
CA GLN A 154 8.89 33.51 -8.40
C GLN A 154 10.38 33.82 -8.28
N GLN A 155 10.97 34.28 -9.39
CA GLN A 155 12.30 34.90 -9.41
C GLN A 155 12.26 36.27 -8.74
#